data_AF-A0A966KEX9-F1
#
_entry.id   AF-A0A966KEX9-F1
#
_cell.length_a   1.000
_cell.length_b   1.000
_cell.length_c   1.000
_cell.angle_alpha   90.00
_cell.angle_beta   90.00
_cell.angle_gamma   90.00
#
_symmetry.space_group_name_H-M   'P 1'
#
loop_
_entity.id
_entity.type
_entity.pdbx_description
1 polymer ?
#
loop_
_entity_poly.entity_id
_entity_poly.type
_entity_poly.pdbx_seq_one_letter_code
_entity_poly.pdbx_strand_id
1 'polypeptide(L)'
;MTAFLNAAFRALRIIGRIIIFILLVLLALGNTQEISFQLIPGLIWDLPLILVLFIAFVLGILLTLLSGISLRRFKQNKQPHS
;
A
#
# COMPACT_ATOMS: atom_id res chain seq x y z
N MET A 1 -16.71 -29.94 9.38
CA MET A 1 -16.43 -28.63 10.03
C MET A 1 -15.41 -27.78 9.27
N THR A 2 -14.32 -28.34 8.74
CA THR A 2 -13.26 -27.58 8.04
C THR A 2 -13.71 -26.90 6.74
N ALA A 3 -14.59 -27.54 5.94
CA ALA A 3 -15.10 -26.97 4.69
C ALA A 3 -15.90 -25.67 4.90
N PHE A 4 -16.73 -25.62 5.95
CA PHE A 4 -17.50 -24.43 6.32
C PHE A 4 -16.59 -23.28 6.77
N LEU A 5 -15.61 -23.57 7.64
CA LEU A 5 -14.63 -22.58 8.09
C LEU A 5 -13.82 -22.01 6.92
N ASN A 6 -13.39 -22.86 5.98
CA ASN A 6 -12.66 -22.43 4.79
C ASN A 6 -13.50 -21.52 3.89
N ALA A 7 -14.79 -21.84 3.71
CA ALA A 7 -15.72 -20.98 2.98
C ALA A 7 -15.89 -19.63 3.68
N ALA A 8 -16.02 -19.62 5.01
CA ALA A 8 -16.11 -18.40 5.81
C ALA A 8 -14.85 -17.53 5.68
N PHE A 9 -13.65 -18.11 5.77
CA PHE A 9 -12.40 -17.36 5.55
C PHE A 9 -12.27 -16.81 4.13
N ARG A 10 -12.73 -17.57 3.12
CA ARG A 10 -12.76 -17.08 1.73
C ARG A 10 -13.71 -15.91 1.58
N ALA A 11 -14.90 -15.99 2.15
CA ALA A 11 -15.88 -14.91 2.16
C ALA A 11 -15.33 -13.67 2.87
N LEU A 12 -14.76 -13.82 4.07
CA LEU A 12 -14.13 -12.73 4.83
C LEU A 12 -13.05 -12.02 4.02
N ARG A 13 -12.20 -12.77 3.32
CA ARG A 13 -11.16 -12.21 2.44
C ARG A 13 -11.76 -11.40 1.28
N ILE A 14 -12.83 -11.89 0.66
CA ILE A 14 -13.51 -11.19 -0.44
C ILE A 14 -14.17 -9.91 0.08
N ILE A 15 -14.91 -10.00 1.18
CA ILE A 15 -15.58 -8.86 1.81
C ILE A 15 -14.54 -7.80 2.18
N GLY A 16 -13.43 -8.20 2.81
CA GLY A 16 -12.34 -7.28 3.12
C GLY A 16 -11.77 -6.57 1.88
N ARG A 17 -11.58 -7.28 0.77
CA ARG A 17 -11.14 -6.67 -0.50
C ARG A 17 -12.15 -5.67 -1.06
N ILE A 18 -13.44 -5.98 -0.98
CA ILE A 18 -14.51 -5.08 -1.43
C ILE A 18 -14.55 -3.83 -0.57
N ILE A 19 -14.48 -3.97 0.76
CA ILE A 19 -14.44 -2.84 1.69
C ILE A 19 -13.25 -1.93 1.39
N ILE A 20 -12.04 -2.50 1.26
CA ILE A 20 -10.84 -1.74 0.92
C ILE A 20 -11.02 -1.01 -0.42
N PHE A 21 -11.56 -1.68 -1.43
CA PHE A 21 -11.81 -1.07 -2.73
C PHE A 21 -12.78 0.11 -2.64
N ILE A 22 -13.90 -0.06 -1.94
CA ILE A 22 -14.88 1.01 -1.73
C ILE A 22 -14.23 2.19 -1.00
N LEU A 23 -13.44 1.94 0.05
CA LEU A 23 -12.73 3.00 0.76
C LEU A 23 -11.77 3.76 -0.15
N LEU A 24 -11.01 3.07 -1.00
CA LEU A 24 -10.11 3.71 -1.97
C LEU A 24 -10.88 4.53 -3.01
N VAL A 25 -12.02 4.03 -3.49
CA VAL A 25 -12.89 4.78 -4.42
C VAL A 25 -13.46 6.03 -3.77
N LEU A 26 -13.99 5.91 -2.55
CA LEU A 26 -14.52 7.06 -1.80
C LEU A 26 -13.44 8.09 -1.50
N LEU A 27 -12.25 7.63 -1.12
CA LEU A 27 -11.08 8.49 -0.93
C LEU A 27 -10.76 9.23 -2.23
N ALA A 28 -10.78 8.54 -3.38
CA ALA A 28 -10.50 9.14 -4.66
C ALA A 28 -11.54 10.19 -5.07
N LEU A 29 -12.83 9.87 -4.97
CA LEU A 29 -13.91 10.79 -5.32
C LEU A 29 -13.91 12.02 -4.41
N GLY A 30 -13.65 11.84 -3.11
CA GLY A 30 -13.64 12.92 -2.13
C GLY A 30 -12.36 13.77 -2.11
N ASN A 31 -11.30 13.36 -2.81
CA ASN A 31 -9.98 14.01 -2.77
C ASN A 31 -9.42 14.33 -4.16
N THR A 32 -10.28 14.82 -5.06
CA THR A 32 -9.91 15.24 -6.43
C THR A 32 -9.41 16.69 -6.52
N GLN A 33 -9.45 17.45 -5.43
CA GLN A 33 -8.94 18.81 -5.41
C GLN A 33 -7.44 18.87 -5.73
N GLU A 34 -7.08 19.88 -6.51
CA GLU A 34 -5.69 20.21 -6.83
C GLU A 34 -5.01 20.82 -5.60
N ILE A 35 -3.76 20.42 -5.37
CA ILE A 35 -2.91 20.97 -4.32
C ILE A 35 -1.57 21.41 -4.92
N SER A 36 -1.08 22.57 -4.47
CA SER A 36 0.16 23.17 -4.97
C SER A 36 1.37 22.73 -4.16
N PHE A 37 2.42 22.31 -4.85
CA PHE A 37 3.73 21.99 -4.29
C PHE A 37 4.80 22.94 -4.78
N GLN A 38 5.65 23.40 -3.86
CA GLN A 38 6.83 24.20 -4.15
C GLN A 38 8.08 23.45 -3.71
N LEU A 39 8.35 22.33 -4.38
CA LEU A 39 9.52 21.49 -4.11
C LEU A 39 10.82 22.12 -4.62
N ILE A 40 10.72 22.89 -5.71
CA ILE A 40 11.84 23.58 -6.35
C ILE A 40 11.55 25.09 -6.29
N PRO A 41 12.47 25.93 -5.80
CA PRO A 41 12.25 27.37 -5.74
C PRO A 41 11.85 27.94 -7.10
N GLY A 42 10.74 28.68 -7.15
CA GLY A 42 10.21 29.28 -8.38
C GLY A 42 9.39 28.35 -9.27
N LEU A 43 9.21 27.07 -8.91
CA LEU A 43 8.39 26.12 -9.67
C LEU A 43 7.25 25.58 -8.81
N ILE A 44 6.02 25.82 -9.26
CA ILE A 44 4.78 25.36 -8.61
C ILE A 44 4.25 24.15 -9.40
N TRP A 45 3.99 23.05 -8.68
CA TRP A 45 3.38 21.84 -9.23
C TRP A 45 2.00 21.67 -8.63
N ASP A 46 0.96 21.74 -9.47
CA ASP A 46 -0.40 21.46 -9.05
C ASP A 46 -0.75 20.02 -9.43
N LEU A 47 -1.01 19.20 -8.40
CA LEU A 47 -1.39 17.80 -8.56
C LEU A 47 -2.66 17.49 -7.74
N PRO A 48 -3.54 16.58 -8.21
CA PRO A 48 -4.67 16.12 -7.42
C PRO A 48 -4.20 15.45 -6.13
N LEU A 49 -4.82 15.78 -4.99
CA LEU A 49 -4.46 15.23 -3.69
C LEU A 49 -4.46 13.70 -3.69
N ILE A 50 -5.47 13.08 -4.31
CA ILE A 50 -5.54 11.62 -4.42
C ILE A 50 -4.32 11.01 -5.12
N LEU A 51 -3.79 11.67 -6.14
CA LEU A 51 -2.63 11.18 -6.88
C LEU A 51 -1.40 11.12 -5.98
N VAL A 52 -1.20 12.17 -5.17
CA VAL A 52 -0.09 12.25 -4.21
C VAL A 52 -0.21 11.19 -3.13
N LEU A 53 -1.40 11.03 -2.55
CA LEU A 53 -1.66 9.99 -1.54
C LEU A 53 -1.43 8.59 -2.11
N PHE A 54 -1.83 8.35 -3.35
CA PHE A 54 -1.61 7.08 -4.03
C PHE A 54 -0.12 6.80 -4.23
N ILE A 55 0.66 7.78 -4.71
CA ILE A 55 2.11 7.64 -4.87
C ILE A 55 2.78 7.34 -3.53
N ALA A 56 2.44 8.09 -2.47
CA ALA A 56 2.99 7.86 -1.13
C ALA A 56 2.67 6.45 -0.61
N PHE A 57 1.45 5.97 -0.82
CA PHE A 57 1.03 4.63 -0.45
C PHE A 57 1.83 3.54 -1.18
N VAL A 58 1.98 3.66 -2.50
CA VAL A 58 2.78 2.72 -3.33
C VAL A 58 4.24 2.72 -2.88
N LEU A 59 4.83 3.88 -2.62
CA LEU A 59 6.20 3.99 -2.11
C LEU A 59 6.35 3.29 -0.75
N GLY A 60 5.40 3.46 0.18
CA GLY A 60 5.41 2.77 1.48
C GLY A 60 5.38 1.24 1.37
N ILE A 61 4.58 0.71 0.42
CA ILE A 61 4.57 -0.73 0.11
C ILE A 61 5.93 -1.19 -0.43
N LEU A 62 6.48 -0.46 -1.40
CA LEU A 62 7.79 -0.78 -1.99
C LEU A 62 8.89 -0.80 -0.92
N LEU A 63 8.93 0.20 -0.03
CA LEU A 63 9.90 0.27 1.06
C LEU A 63 9.76 -0.91 2.02
N THR A 64 8.53 -1.30 2.37
CA THR A 64 8.26 -2.45 3.24
C THR A 64 8.73 -3.77 2.61
N LEU A 65 8.47 -3.96 1.30
CA LEU A 65 8.92 -5.13 0.55
C LEU A 65 10.44 -5.19 0.48
N LEU A 66 11.10 -4.07 0.16
CA LEU A 66 12.56 -3.97 0.12
C LEU A 66 13.20 -4.26 1.49
N SER A 67 12.60 -3.75 2.57
CA SER A 67 13.04 -4.03 3.94
C SER A 67 12.93 -5.52 4.29
N GLY A 68 11.80 -6.16 3.96
CA GLY A 68 11.60 -7.60 4.20
C GLY A 68 12.61 -8.48 3.45
N ILE A 69 12.97 -8.12 2.21
CA ILE A 69 14.00 -8.82 1.43
C ILE A 69 15.39 -8.63 2.06
N SER A 70 15.72 -7.39 2.47
CA SER A 70 16.98 -7.07 3.13
C SER A 70 17.18 -7.91 4.40
N LEU A 71 16.19 -7.92 5.30
CA LEU A 71 16.26 -8.69 6.55
C LEU A 71 16.40 -10.20 6.31
N ARG A 72 15.68 -10.75 5.32
CA ARG A 72 15.77 -12.18 4.99
C ARG A 72 17.17 -12.55 4.50
N ARG A 73 17.79 -11.72 3.64
CA ARG A 73 19.16 -11.92 3.14
C ARG A 73 20.20 -11.86 4.26
N PHE A 74 20.09 -10.90 5.19
CA PHE A 74 21.00 -10.81 6.34
C PHE A 74 20.88 -12.01 7.30
N LYS A 75 19.67 -12.54 7.51
CA LYS A 75 19.47 -13.72 8.37
C LYS A 75 20.03 -15.00 7.74
N GLN A 76 19.94 -15.14 6.41
CA GLN A 76 20.54 -16.28 5.69
C GLN A 76 22.06 -16.26 5.72
N ASN A 77 22.69 -15.07 5.66
CA ASN A 77 24.15 -14.95 5.74
C ASN A 77 24.73 -15.17 7.14
N LYS A 78 23.89 -15.40 8.17
CA LYS A 78 24.29 -15.65 9.56
C LYS A 78 24.01 -17.09 10.04
N GLN A 79 23.57 -17.99 9.17
CA GLN A 79 23.58 -19.42 9.49
C GLN A 79 24.91 -20.02 9.01
N PRO A 80 25.91 -20.20 9.88
CA PRO A 80 27.08 -20.98 9.53
C PRO A 80 26.63 -22.43 9.27
N HIS A 81 27.01 -22.96 8.11
CA HIS A 81 27.04 -24.39 7.90
C HIS A 81 28.13 -24.97 8.79
N SER A 82 27.74 -25.57 9.93
CA SER A 82 28.52 -26.56 10.68
C SER A 82 27.70 -27.05 11.88
#